data_AF-A0AAN7I6Z9-F1
#
_entry.id   AF-A0AAN7I6Z9-F1
#
_cell.length_a   1.000
_cell.length_b   1.000
_cell.length_c   1.000
_cell.angle_alpha   90.00
_cell.angle_beta   90.00
_cell.angle_gamma   90.00
#
_symmetry.space_group_name_H-M   'P 1'
#
loop_
_entity.id
_entity.type
_entity.pdbx_description
1 polymer ?
#
loop_
_entity_poly.entity_id
_entity_poly.type
_entity_poly.pdbx_seq_one_letter_code
_entity_poly.pdbx_strand_id
1 'polypeptide(L)'
;MARNEEKAQSMLNRYVAHEAEQKKKPKERRPFLASECRDLAEADKWRQQIMREIGRKVAEIQNEGLGEHRLRDLNDEINKLIREKSHWERRIVELGGPNYAKHAPKMTDLEGNIVDVPNPSGRGPGYRYFGAAKKLPGVRELFEKPPELRKRRTRYDIYKRIDASYYGYRDEEDGVLERVEGPAEEKMRAEVLEEWNRVEEVRREAKKAVKSGEVVSMVKEVLFEGMEEEVEEEERKEREKLEKEEMEREGRREFVVHVPLPDDKEIERMVLEKKKRELLSKYVSEGLLEEQTEAKAMLNIQR
;
A
#
# COMPACT_ATOMS: atom_id res chain seq x y z
N MET A 1 -14.11 47.35 -60.11
CA MET A 1 -13.36 46.08 -60.24
C MET A 1 -14.35 44.94 -60.05
N ALA A 2 -14.42 43.99 -60.99
CA ALA A 2 -15.31 42.82 -60.89
C ALA A 2 -14.99 41.98 -59.63
N ARG A 3 -16.01 41.37 -59.02
CA ARG A 3 -15.85 40.50 -57.84
C ARG A 3 -15.02 39.26 -58.21
N ASN A 4 -14.33 38.67 -57.23
CA ASN A 4 -13.48 37.49 -57.48
C ASN A 4 -14.26 36.30 -58.07
N GLU A 5 -15.54 36.17 -57.74
CA GLU A 5 -16.42 35.16 -58.32
C GLU A 5 -16.64 35.35 -59.84
N GLU A 6 -16.89 36.59 -60.28
CA GLU A 6 -17.07 36.93 -61.70
C GLU A 6 -15.76 36.73 -62.47
N LYS A 7 -14.63 37.10 -61.87
CA LYS A 7 -13.29 36.83 -62.43
C LYS A 7 -13.08 35.33 -62.57
N ALA A 8 -13.37 34.53 -61.55
CA ALA A 8 -13.22 33.07 -61.60
C ALA A 8 -14.14 32.43 -62.66
N GLN A 9 -15.31 33.01 -62.92
CA GLN A 9 -16.26 32.55 -63.93
C GLN A 9 -15.96 33.04 -65.35
N SER A 10 -14.94 33.87 -65.56
CA SER A 10 -14.50 34.28 -66.89
C SER A 10 -14.19 33.08 -67.78
N MET A 11 -14.48 33.20 -69.08
CA MET A 11 -14.25 32.15 -70.09
C MET A 11 -12.80 31.63 -70.07
N LEU A 12 -11.82 32.53 -69.89
CA LEU A 12 -10.41 32.14 -69.80
C LEU A 12 -10.15 31.26 -68.56
N ASN A 13 -10.69 31.64 -67.40
CA ASN A 13 -10.46 30.89 -66.16
C ASN A 13 -11.19 29.55 -66.17
N ARG A 14 -12.38 29.47 -66.78
CA ARG A 14 -13.06 28.18 -67.05
C ARG A 14 -12.25 27.30 -67.99
N TYR A 15 -11.69 27.86 -69.06
CA TYR A 15 -10.84 27.11 -70.00
C TYR A 15 -9.56 26.60 -69.34
N VAL A 16 -8.86 27.45 -68.57
CA VAL A 16 -7.66 27.05 -67.80
C VAL A 16 -8.00 25.98 -66.76
N ALA A 17 -9.15 26.06 -66.09
CA ALA A 17 -9.62 25.03 -65.18
C ALA A 17 -9.89 23.70 -65.89
N HIS A 18 -10.53 23.74 -67.07
CA HIS A 18 -10.80 22.56 -67.88
C HIS A 18 -9.51 21.90 -68.41
N GLU A 19 -8.55 22.68 -68.91
CA GLU A 19 -7.20 22.22 -69.29
C GLU A 19 -6.47 21.58 -68.10
N ALA A 20 -6.57 22.18 -66.91
CA ALA A 20 -5.97 21.65 -65.70
C ALA A 20 -6.67 20.36 -65.22
N GLU A 21 -7.98 20.21 -65.45
CA GLU A 21 -8.72 18.97 -65.18
C GLU A 21 -8.37 17.86 -66.17
N GLN A 22 -8.21 18.17 -67.46
CA GLN A 22 -7.74 17.23 -68.48
C GLN A 22 -6.35 16.66 -68.15
N LYS A 23 -5.46 17.49 -67.61
CA LYS A 23 -4.12 17.07 -67.17
C LYS A 23 -4.13 16.28 -65.86
N LYS A 24 -5.20 16.39 -65.06
CA LYS A 24 -5.34 15.60 -63.83
C LYS A 24 -5.90 14.23 -64.16
N LYS A 25 -5.29 13.20 -63.56
CA LYS A 25 -5.90 11.86 -63.55
C LYS A 25 -7.31 11.96 -62.93
N PRO A 26 -8.28 11.16 -63.42
CA PRO A 26 -9.60 11.12 -62.82
C PRO A 26 -9.49 10.85 -61.32
N LYS A 27 -10.43 11.41 -60.54
CA LYS A 27 -10.48 11.18 -59.09
C LYS A 27 -10.74 9.69 -58.84
N GLU A 28 -9.67 8.94 -58.65
CA GLU A 28 -9.72 7.53 -58.27
C GLU A 28 -10.50 7.42 -56.96
N ARG A 29 -11.50 6.54 -56.94
CA ARG A 29 -12.19 6.18 -55.70
C ARG A 29 -11.38 5.08 -55.02
N ARG A 30 -11.34 5.15 -53.68
CA ARG A 30 -10.75 4.07 -52.90
C ARG A 30 -11.48 2.76 -53.20
N PRO A 31 -10.76 1.64 -53.35
CA PRO A 31 -11.37 0.32 -53.41
C PRO A 31 -12.19 0.02 -52.15
N PHE A 32 -13.23 -0.80 -52.29
CA PHE A 32 -14.06 -1.20 -51.15
C PHE A 32 -13.32 -2.19 -50.24
N LEU A 33 -12.58 -3.12 -50.85
CA LEU A 33 -11.78 -4.12 -50.14
C LEU A 33 -10.30 -3.74 -50.18
N ALA A 34 -9.69 -3.61 -48.99
CA ALA A 34 -8.26 -3.32 -48.88
C ALA A 34 -7.38 -4.44 -49.48
N SER A 35 -7.88 -5.68 -49.51
CA SER A 35 -7.17 -6.84 -50.06
C SER A 35 -6.90 -6.76 -51.57
N GLU A 36 -7.66 -5.94 -52.30
CA GLU A 36 -7.47 -5.76 -53.75
C GLU A 36 -6.21 -4.97 -54.08
N CYS A 37 -5.77 -4.07 -53.18
CA CYS A 37 -4.55 -3.30 -53.37
C CYS A 37 -3.31 -4.18 -53.14
N ARG A 38 -2.40 -4.18 -54.12
CA ARG A 38 -1.12 -4.90 -54.06
C ARG A 38 0.08 -3.98 -53.91
N ASP A 39 -0.09 -2.70 -54.16
CA ASP A 39 0.96 -1.70 -54.00
C ASP A 39 0.89 -1.03 -52.62
N LEU A 40 2.07 -0.84 -52.01
CA LEU A 40 2.23 -0.23 -50.70
C LEU A 40 1.99 1.28 -50.74
N ALA A 41 2.47 1.95 -51.79
CA ALA A 41 2.31 3.41 -51.92
C ALA A 41 0.83 3.80 -52.12
N GLU A 42 0.09 3.03 -52.92
CA GLU A 42 -1.37 3.19 -53.04
C GLU A 42 -2.09 2.94 -51.71
N ALA A 43 -1.74 1.90 -50.97
CA ALA A 43 -2.36 1.61 -49.67
C ALA A 43 -2.14 2.76 -48.66
N ASP A 44 -0.94 3.34 -48.61
CA ASP A 44 -0.64 4.51 -47.79
C ASP A 44 -1.41 5.76 -48.25
N LYS A 45 -1.56 5.98 -49.56
CA LYS A 45 -2.38 7.07 -50.13
C LYS A 45 -3.84 6.95 -49.66
N TRP A 46 -4.43 5.76 -49.72
CA TRP A 46 -5.81 5.54 -49.28
C TRP A 46 -5.97 5.70 -47.77
N ARG A 47 -5.01 5.22 -46.97
CA ARG A 47 -4.98 5.46 -45.52
C ARG A 47 -4.96 6.96 -45.21
N GLN A 48 -4.10 7.74 -45.87
CA GLN A 48 -4.02 9.19 -45.67
C GLN A 48 -5.31 9.90 -46.08
N GLN A 49 -5.96 9.46 -47.16
CA GLN A 49 -7.25 10.00 -47.56
C GLN A 49 -8.32 9.77 -46.48
N ILE A 50 -8.40 8.56 -45.93
CA ILE A 50 -9.33 8.23 -44.84
C ILE A 50 -9.04 9.11 -43.61
N MET A 51 -7.77 9.33 -43.27
CA MET A 51 -7.39 10.21 -42.16
C MET A 51 -7.84 11.66 -42.38
N ARG A 52 -7.75 12.18 -43.61
CA ARG A 52 -8.25 13.53 -43.95
C ARG A 52 -9.77 13.62 -43.89
N GLU A 53 -10.47 12.57 -44.31
CA GLU A 53 -11.93 12.49 -44.19
C GLU A 53 -12.38 12.44 -42.73
N ILE A 54 -11.70 11.64 -41.89
CA ILE A 54 -11.91 11.62 -40.44
C ILE A 54 -11.67 13.01 -39.87
N GLY A 55 -10.54 13.66 -40.17
CA GLY A 55 -10.22 14.99 -39.66
C GLY A 55 -11.29 16.04 -39.98
N ARG A 56 -11.84 16.03 -41.20
CA ARG A 56 -12.94 16.94 -41.58
C ARG A 56 -14.22 16.67 -40.80
N LYS A 57 -14.62 15.40 -40.63
CA LYS A 57 -15.82 15.04 -39.87
C LYS A 57 -15.65 15.28 -38.38
N VAL A 58 -14.47 15.03 -37.82
CA VAL A 58 -14.16 15.35 -36.42
C VAL A 58 -14.32 16.86 -36.20
N ALA A 59 -13.78 17.70 -37.08
CA ALA A 59 -13.96 19.15 -36.99
C ALA A 59 -15.44 19.56 -37.07
N GLU A 60 -16.24 18.88 -37.90
CA GLU A 60 -17.69 19.12 -38.00
C GLU A 60 -18.44 18.73 -36.72
N ILE A 61 -18.11 17.58 -36.11
CA ILE A 61 -18.74 17.09 -34.87
C ILE A 61 -18.42 17.96 -33.65
N GLN A 62 -17.30 18.67 -33.63
CA GLN A 62 -17.00 19.59 -32.51
C GLN A 62 -18.01 20.74 -32.39
N ASN A 63 -18.75 21.04 -33.46
CA ASN A 63 -19.78 22.07 -33.44
C ASN A 63 -21.04 21.56 -32.71
N GLU A 64 -21.22 21.98 -31.46
CA GLU A 64 -22.38 21.60 -30.62
C GLU A 64 -23.73 22.10 -31.14
N GLY A 65 -23.73 23.08 -32.06
CA GLY A 65 -24.94 23.60 -32.68
C GLY A 65 -25.52 22.72 -33.79
N LEU A 66 -24.87 21.61 -34.17
CA LEU A 66 -25.48 20.63 -35.07
C LEU A 66 -26.57 19.87 -34.33
N GLY A 67 -27.72 19.68 -34.96
CA GLY A 67 -28.81 18.88 -34.39
C GLY A 67 -28.36 17.46 -34.03
N GLU A 68 -28.96 16.90 -32.99
CA GLU A 68 -28.59 15.60 -32.41
C GLU A 68 -28.51 14.47 -33.44
N HIS A 69 -29.48 14.36 -34.35
CA HIS A 69 -29.48 13.32 -35.40
C HIS A 69 -28.23 13.42 -36.29
N ARG A 70 -27.86 14.62 -36.70
CA ARG A 70 -26.67 14.84 -37.53
C ARG A 70 -25.39 14.49 -36.77
N LEU A 71 -25.33 14.77 -35.47
CA LEU A 71 -24.20 14.36 -34.63
C LEU A 71 -24.09 12.84 -34.54
N ARG A 72 -25.20 12.11 -34.45
CA ARG A 72 -25.24 10.63 -34.46
C ARG A 72 -24.75 10.07 -35.78
N ASP A 73 -25.27 10.57 -36.91
CA ASP A 73 -24.87 10.13 -38.25
C ASP A 73 -23.39 10.39 -38.50
N LEU A 74 -22.89 11.59 -38.18
CA LEU A 74 -21.47 11.92 -38.31
C LEU A 74 -20.60 11.01 -37.44
N ASN A 75 -21.04 10.66 -36.23
CA ASN A 75 -20.32 9.76 -35.34
C ASN A 75 -20.24 8.33 -35.90
N ASP A 76 -21.34 7.82 -36.45
CA ASP A 76 -21.39 6.53 -37.14
C ASP A 76 -20.46 6.50 -38.37
N GLU A 77 -20.47 7.57 -39.15
CA GLU A 77 -19.60 7.71 -40.30
C GLU A 77 -18.12 7.75 -39.91
N ILE A 78 -17.75 8.44 -38.83
CA ILE A 78 -16.36 8.43 -38.32
C ILE A 78 -16.00 7.02 -37.85
N ASN A 79 -16.87 6.33 -37.11
CA ASN A 79 -16.61 4.97 -36.66
C ASN A 79 -16.48 3.99 -37.84
N LYS A 80 -17.23 4.20 -38.92
CA LYS A 80 -17.07 3.44 -40.18
C LYS A 80 -15.69 3.70 -40.80
N LEU A 81 -15.28 4.96 -40.92
CA LEU A 81 -13.95 5.33 -41.46
C LEU A 81 -12.80 4.80 -40.61
N ILE A 82 -12.92 4.76 -39.28
CA ILE A 82 -11.89 4.21 -38.39
C ILE A 82 -11.75 2.69 -38.56
N ARG A 83 -12.86 1.98 -38.77
CA ARG A 83 -12.83 0.55 -39.11
C ARG A 83 -12.15 0.33 -40.46
N GLU A 84 -12.54 1.07 -41.48
CA GLU A 84 -11.90 1.05 -42.80
C GLU A 84 -10.40 1.33 -42.70
N LYS A 85 -9.99 2.39 -41.98
CA LYS A 85 -8.58 2.70 -41.69
C LYS A 85 -7.84 1.49 -41.10
N SER A 86 -8.46 0.79 -40.14
CA SER A 86 -7.85 -0.39 -39.51
C SER A 86 -7.64 -1.54 -40.49
N HIS A 87 -8.53 -1.72 -41.48
CA HIS A 87 -8.33 -2.69 -42.56
C HIS A 87 -7.16 -2.29 -43.48
N TRP A 88 -7.07 -1.01 -43.83
CA TRP A 88 -5.94 -0.50 -44.62
C TRP A 88 -4.61 -0.59 -43.88
N GLU A 89 -4.58 -0.30 -42.58
CA GLU A 89 -3.36 -0.44 -41.76
C GLU A 89 -2.92 -1.90 -41.65
N ARG A 90 -3.86 -2.85 -41.53
CA ARG A 90 -3.53 -4.29 -41.59
C ARG A 90 -2.97 -4.67 -42.95
N ARG A 91 -3.57 -4.16 -44.04
CA ARG A 91 -3.08 -4.43 -45.39
C ARG A 91 -1.67 -3.89 -45.63
N ILE A 92 -1.37 -2.69 -45.14
CA ILE A 92 -0.02 -2.11 -45.24
C ILE A 92 0.99 -3.02 -44.53
N VAL A 93 0.65 -3.54 -43.35
CA VAL A 93 1.50 -4.50 -42.63
C VAL A 93 1.67 -5.82 -43.42
N GLU A 94 0.62 -6.35 -44.03
CA GLU A 94 0.69 -7.55 -44.89
C GLU A 94 1.59 -7.35 -46.12
N LEU A 95 1.61 -6.14 -46.68
CA LEU A 95 2.48 -5.76 -47.80
C LEU A 95 3.93 -5.46 -47.37
N GLY A 96 4.26 -5.62 -46.07
CA GLY A 96 5.60 -5.38 -45.54
C GLY A 96 5.89 -3.93 -45.14
N GLY A 97 4.85 -3.10 -45.01
CA GLY A 97 4.95 -1.69 -44.63
C GLY A 97 4.95 -1.41 -43.13
N PRO A 98 5.05 -0.13 -42.75
CA PRO A 98 5.08 0.29 -41.34
C PRO A 98 3.81 -0.09 -40.57
N ASN A 99 3.98 -0.50 -39.30
CA ASN A 99 2.85 -0.80 -38.43
C ASN A 99 2.33 0.45 -37.71
N TYR A 100 1.41 1.14 -38.37
CA TYR A 100 0.78 2.35 -37.84
C TYR A 100 -0.10 2.12 -36.61
N ALA A 101 -0.62 0.91 -36.40
CA ALA A 101 -1.48 0.60 -35.25
C ALA A 101 -0.71 0.64 -33.92
N LYS A 102 0.58 0.27 -33.93
CA LYS A 102 1.44 0.31 -32.74
C LYS A 102 1.82 1.72 -32.31
N HIS A 103 2.01 2.62 -33.28
CA HIS A 103 2.41 4.01 -33.04
C HIS A 103 1.23 4.99 -32.95
N ALA A 104 -0.01 4.50 -33.09
CA ALA A 104 -1.18 5.33 -32.95
C ALA A 104 -1.29 5.80 -31.49
N PRO A 105 -1.33 7.11 -31.22
CA PRO A 105 -1.63 7.60 -29.88
C PRO A 105 -2.99 7.03 -29.46
N LYS A 106 -3.10 6.54 -28.22
CA LYS A 106 -4.41 6.24 -27.64
C LYS A 106 -5.21 7.54 -27.72
N MET A 107 -6.32 7.52 -28.47
CA MET A 107 -7.13 8.71 -28.69
C MET A 107 -7.74 9.11 -27.35
N THR A 108 -7.12 10.07 -26.67
CA THR A 108 -7.62 10.74 -25.47
C THR A 108 -8.19 12.08 -25.88
N ASP A 109 -9.28 12.50 -25.26
CA ASP A 109 -9.82 13.86 -25.46
C ASP A 109 -8.85 14.95 -24.98
N LEU A 110 -9.20 16.22 -25.28
CA LEU A 110 -8.63 17.40 -24.62
C LEU A 110 -8.71 17.29 -23.08
N GLU A 111 -9.70 16.57 -22.55
CA GLU A 111 -9.92 16.34 -21.12
C GLU A 111 -9.23 15.07 -20.59
N GLY A 112 -8.41 14.39 -21.41
CA GLY A 112 -7.67 13.19 -21.01
C GLY A 112 -8.53 11.95 -20.79
N ASN A 113 -9.84 12.02 -21.04
CA ASN A 113 -10.74 10.88 -20.94
C ASN A 113 -10.60 9.95 -22.15
N ILE A 114 -10.71 8.65 -21.86
CA ILE A 114 -10.71 7.59 -22.88
C ILE A 114 -12.02 7.69 -23.65
N VAL A 115 -11.92 7.88 -24.97
CA VAL A 115 -13.06 8.07 -25.88
C VAL A 115 -13.84 6.77 -26.13
N ASP A 116 -13.25 5.65 -25.77
CA ASP A 116 -13.74 4.31 -26.08
C ASP A 116 -14.71 3.85 -24.99
N VAL A 117 -15.97 3.58 -25.37
CA VAL A 117 -16.88 2.80 -24.53
C VAL A 117 -16.36 1.37 -24.52
N PRO A 118 -16.02 0.77 -23.35
CA PRO A 118 -15.56 -0.60 -23.28
C PRO A 118 -16.59 -1.53 -23.93
N ASN A 119 -16.16 -2.33 -24.91
CA ASN A 119 -17.04 -3.31 -25.53
C ASN A 119 -17.45 -4.35 -24.47
N PRO A 120 -18.75 -4.54 -24.17
CA PRO A 120 -19.21 -5.53 -23.19
C PRO A 120 -18.74 -6.95 -23.50
N SER A 121 -18.46 -7.24 -24.77
CA SER A 121 -17.98 -8.55 -25.23
C SER A 121 -16.45 -8.72 -25.10
N GLY A 122 -15.70 -7.68 -24.74
CA GLY A 122 -14.23 -7.72 -24.62
C GLY A 122 -13.49 -7.97 -25.95
N ARG A 123 -14.22 -8.12 -27.06
CA ARG A 123 -13.67 -8.49 -28.38
C ARG A 123 -13.62 -7.26 -29.30
N GLY A 124 -12.44 -6.66 -29.40
CA GLY A 124 -12.14 -5.61 -30.35
C GLY A 124 -12.50 -4.18 -29.91
N PRO A 125 -12.17 -3.18 -30.75
CA PRO A 125 -12.38 -1.77 -30.44
C PRO A 125 -13.86 -1.47 -30.23
N GLY A 126 -14.20 -0.85 -29.11
CA GLY A 126 -15.57 -0.44 -28.80
C GLY A 126 -16.08 0.67 -29.72
N TYR A 127 -17.38 0.93 -29.64
CA TYR A 127 -17.97 2.09 -30.30
C TYR A 127 -17.47 3.38 -29.62
N ARG A 128 -17.14 4.38 -30.43
CA ARG A 128 -16.53 5.63 -29.97
C ARG A 128 -17.46 6.80 -30.21
N TYR A 129 -17.50 7.73 -29.28
CA TYR A 129 -18.23 8.98 -29.46
C TYR A 129 -17.22 10.11 -29.60
N PHE A 130 -17.36 11.03 -30.56
CA PHE A 130 -16.41 12.13 -30.76
C PHE A 130 -17.04 13.47 -30.40
N GLY A 131 -16.27 14.42 -29.85
CA GLY A 131 -16.70 15.82 -29.66
C GLY A 131 -18.10 15.97 -29.04
N ALA A 132 -18.97 16.76 -29.68
CA ALA A 132 -20.33 17.00 -29.24
C ALA A 132 -21.20 15.74 -29.16
N ALA A 133 -20.86 14.67 -29.88
CA ALA A 133 -21.60 13.41 -29.80
C ALA A 133 -21.54 12.76 -28.40
N LYS A 134 -20.58 13.14 -27.55
CA LYS A 134 -20.50 12.71 -26.14
C LYS A 134 -21.55 13.35 -25.25
N LYS A 135 -21.98 14.56 -25.62
CA LYS A 135 -22.97 15.34 -24.87
C LYS A 135 -24.40 14.92 -25.19
N LEU A 136 -24.58 13.99 -26.13
CA LEU A 136 -25.90 13.49 -26.49
C LEU A 136 -26.59 12.82 -25.29
N PRO A 137 -27.92 12.99 -25.14
CA PRO A 137 -28.71 12.29 -24.14
C PRO A 137 -28.47 10.77 -24.20
N GLY A 138 -28.30 10.12 -23.04
CA GLY A 138 -27.98 8.69 -22.90
C GLY A 138 -26.51 8.32 -23.14
N VAL A 139 -25.79 9.01 -24.04
CA VAL A 139 -24.33 8.82 -24.22
C VAL A 139 -23.56 9.51 -23.10
N ARG A 140 -24.00 10.72 -22.74
CA ARG A 140 -23.41 11.52 -21.68
C ARG A 140 -23.33 10.76 -20.36
N GLU A 141 -24.37 10.01 -20.02
CA GLU A 141 -24.44 9.18 -18.80
C GLU A 141 -23.40 8.05 -18.79
N LEU A 142 -22.99 7.55 -19.96
CA LEU A 142 -21.95 6.51 -20.05
C LEU A 142 -20.55 7.05 -19.73
N PHE A 143 -20.33 8.35 -19.94
CA PHE A 143 -19.03 9.00 -19.71
C PHE A 143 -18.96 9.82 -18.43
N GLU A 144 -20.11 10.21 -17.86
CA GLU A 144 -20.17 10.81 -16.52
C GLU A 144 -19.75 9.76 -15.50
N LYS A 145 -18.47 9.78 -15.14
CA LYS A 145 -17.94 8.97 -14.05
C LYS A 145 -18.78 9.29 -12.80
N PRO A 146 -19.30 8.29 -12.09
CA PRO A 146 -19.94 8.54 -10.81
C PRO A 146 -18.94 9.33 -9.95
N PRO A 147 -19.37 10.38 -9.25
CA PRO A 147 -18.48 11.22 -8.47
C PRO A 147 -17.65 10.32 -7.57
N GLU A 148 -16.32 10.46 -7.63
CA GLU A 148 -15.43 9.63 -6.83
C GLU A 148 -15.84 9.79 -5.36
N LEU A 149 -16.47 8.74 -4.82
CA LEU A 149 -16.84 8.71 -3.42
C LEU A 149 -15.54 8.94 -2.66
N ARG A 150 -15.50 10.02 -1.87
CA ARG A 150 -14.33 10.34 -1.04
C ARG A 150 -13.95 9.06 -0.29
N LYS A 151 -12.79 8.50 -0.62
CA LYS A 151 -12.28 7.30 0.03
C LYS A 151 -12.26 7.59 1.52
N ARG A 152 -13.02 6.81 2.31
CA ARG A 152 -12.95 6.92 3.75
C ARG A 152 -11.50 6.68 4.15
N ARG A 153 -10.99 7.46 5.10
CA ARG A 153 -9.62 7.31 5.60
C ARG A 153 -9.42 5.84 5.99
N THR A 154 -8.42 5.21 5.42
CA THR A 154 -8.12 3.83 5.77
C THR A 154 -7.53 3.79 7.18
N ARG A 155 -7.58 2.62 7.84
CA ARG A 155 -6.97 2.45 9.17
C ARG A 155 -5.48 2.83 9.15
N TYR A 156 -4.79 2.56 8.04
CA TYR A 156 -3.41 2.96 7.80
C TYR A 156 -3.24 4.49 7.74
N ASP A 157 -4.11 5.22 7.03
CA ASP A 157 -4.07 6.70 6.97
C ASP A 157 -4.38 7.38 8.32
N ILE A 158 -5.06 6.65 9.22
CA ILE A 158 -5.32 7.09 10.59
C ILE A 158 -4.06 6.85 11.42
N TYR A 159 -3.52 5.63 11.41
CA TYR A 159 -2.29 5.29 12.14
C TYR A 159 -1.07 6.08 11.69
N LYS A 160 -0.98 6.47 10.42
CA LYS A 160 0.11 7.33 9.92
C LYS A 160 0.14 8.72 10.58
N ARG A 161 -1.00 9.19 11.11
CA ARG A 161 -1.10 10.46 11.84
C ARG A 161 -1.07 10.28 13.36
N ILE A 162 -1.08 9.05 13.85
CA ILE A 162 -0.91 8.75 15.26
C ILE A 162 0.60 8.71 15.48
N ASP A 163 1.14 9.79 16.00
CA ASP A 163 2.55 9.97 16.33
C ASP A 163 2.80 9.71 17.82
N ALA A 164 4.07 9.79 18.25
CA ALA A 164 4.45 9.65 19.66
C ALA A 164 3.72 10.66 20.56
N SER A 165 3.36 11.83 20.02
CA SER A 165 2.57 12.87 20.69
C SER A 165 1.17 12.36 21.08
N TYR A 166 0.52 11.50 20.28
CA TYR A 166 -0.76 10.90 20.65
C TYR A 166 -0.68 10.01 21.90
N TYR A 167 0.49 9.42 22.14
CA TYR A 167 0.76 8.58 23.30
C TYR A 167 1.38 9.37 24.47
N GLY A 168 1.46 10.70 24.39
CA GLY A 168 1.93 11.56 25.47
C GLY A 168 3.44 11.55 25.70
N TYR A 169 4.23 10.93 24.82
CA TYR A 169 5.71 10.87 24.95
C TYR A 169 6.39 12.25 24.82
N ARG A 170 5.65 13.30 24.47
CA ARG A 170 6.15 14.68 24.38
C ARG A 170 5.57 15.61 25.44
N ASP A 171 4.68 15.14 26.29
CA ASP A 171 4.00 15.98 27.29
C ASP A 171 4.98 16.47 28.38
N GLU A 172 6.08 15.73 28.60
CA GLU A 172 7.18 16.14 29.50
C GLU A 172 8.03 17.28 28.90
N GLU A 173 8.07 17.42 27.57
CA GLU A 173 8.84 18.45 26.86
C GLU A 173 8.10 19.81 26.79
N ASP A 174 6.85 19.90 27.28
CA ASP A 174 6.06 21.14 27.30
C ASP A 174 6.58 22.19 28.31
N GLY A 175 7.59 21.84 29.11
CA GLY A 175 8.25 22.73 30.07
C GLY A 175 7.36 23.14 31.25
N VAL A 176 6.18 22.53 31.38
CA VAL A 176 5.29 22.70 32.53
C VAL A 176 5.87 22.01 33.76
N LEU A 177 6.46 20.83 33.57
CA LEU A 177 7.05 20.04 34.64
C LEU A 177 8.22 20.78 35.32
N GLU A 178 9.16 21.30 34.53
CA GLU A 178 10.32 22.08 35.03
C GLU A 178 9.90 23.29 35.90
N ARG A 179 8.80 23.96 35.55
CA ARG A 179 8.28 25.11 36.33
C ARG A 179 7.70 24.71 37.68
N VAL A 180 7.20 23.49 37.80
CA VAL A 180 6.56 22.98 39.02
C VAL A 180 7.57 22.26 39.91
N GLU A 181 8.47 21.49 39.31
CA GLU A 181 9.50 20.73 40.02
C GLU A 181 10.60 21.61 40.61
N GLY A 182 11.08 22.63 39.89
CA GLY A 182 12.11 23.54 40.38
C GLY A 182 11.86 24.11 41.80
N PRO A 183 10.72 24.78 42.06
CA PRO A 183 10.42 25.31 43.39
C PRO A 183 10.11 24.22 44.43
N ALA A 184 9.71 23.01 44.02
CA ALA A 184 9.51 21.90 44.93
C ALA A 184 10.86 21.28 45.34
N GLU A 185 11.77 21.09 44.39
CA GLU A 185 13.10 20.58 44.60
C GLU A 185 13.93 21.52 45.48
N GLU A 186 13.84 22.84 45.25
CA GLU A 186 14.51 23.83 46.10
C GLU A 186 14.08 23.75 47.56
N LYS A 187 12.78 23.51 47.82
CA LYS A 187 12.26 23.32 49.19
C LYS A 187 12.79 22.03 49.82
N MET A 188 12.74 20.92 49.10
CA MET A 188 13.26 19.64 49.57
C MET A 188 14.76 19.73 49.87
N ARG A 189 15.54 20.37 48.98
CA ARG A 189 16.97 20.62 49.20
C ARG A 189 17.22 21.51 50.40
N ALA A 190 16.41 22.55 50.61
CA ALA A 190 16.52 23.42 51.78
C ALA A 190 16.25 22.67 53.09
N GLU A 191 15.20 21.84 53.13
CA GLU A 191 14.88 21.01 54.29
C GLU A 191 16.01 20.02 54.61
N VAL A 192 16.53 19.33 53.60
CA VAL A 192 17.67 18.41 53.76
C VAL A 192 18.93 19.14 54.24
N LEU A 193 19.22 20.34 53.72
CA LEU A 193 20.35 21.15 54.17
C LEU A 193 20.18 21.64 55.62
N GLU A 194 18.96 22.00 56.03
CA GLU A 194 18.67 22.37 57.41
C GLU A 194 18.88 21.19 58.36
N GLU A 195 18.38 20.01 58.00
CA GLU A 195 18.58 18.79 58.77
C GLU A 195 20.06 18.43 58.85
N TRP A 196 20.79 18.51 57.74
CA TRP A 196 22.24 18.30 57.71
C TRP A 196 22.98 19.29 58.61
N ASN A 197 22.61 20.57 58.57
CA ASN A 197 23.20 21.60 59.43
C ASN A 197 22.91 21.33 60.92
N ARG A 198 21.69 20.92 61.29
CA ARG A 198 21.36 20.52 62.67
C ARG A 198 22.20 19.33 63.12
N VAL A 199 22.35 18.32 62.26
CA VAL A 199 23.18 17.15 62.54
C VAL A 199 24.65 17.54 62.66
N GLU A 200 25.17 18.42 61.81
CA GLU A 200 26.54 18.95 61.89
C GLU A 200 26.76 19.81 63.16
N GLU A 201 25.77 20.58 63.61
CA GLU A 201 25.83 21.34 64.85
C GLU A 201 25.90 20.41 66.07
N VAL A 202 25.02 19.40 66.14
CA VAL A 202 25.07 18.36 67.17
C VAL A 202 26.40 17.62 67.13
N ARG A 203 26.91 17.31 65.92
CA ARG A 203 28.23 16.70 65.72
C ARG A 203 29.36 17.61 66.19
N ARG A 204 29.28 18.92 65.97
CA ARG A 204 30.27 19.92 66.39
C ARG A 204 30.25 20.13 67.89
N GLU A 205 29.07 20.12 68.52
CA GLU A 205 28.91 20.18 69.97
C GLU A 205 29.43 18.90 70.64
N ALA A 206 29.14 17.72 70.07
CA ALA A 206 29.73 16.47 70.50
C ALA A 206 31.26 16.48 70.36
N LYS A 207 31.80 17.00 69.25
CA LYS A 207 33.26 17.20 69.06
C LYS A 207 33.87 18.20 70.06
N LYS A 208 33.13 19.22 70.52
CA LYS A 208 33.59 20.17 71.56
C LYS A 208 33.53 19.56 72.97
N ALA A 209 32.57 18.68 73.23
CA ALA A 209 32.40 18.01 74.52
C ALA A 209 33.40 16.87 74.74
N VAL A 210 33.93 16.27 73.67
CA VAL A 210 34.85 15.13 73.74
C VAL A 210 36.30 15.59 73.60
N LYS A 211 37.03 15.71 74.72
CA LYS A 211 38.51 15.70 74.73
C LYS A 211 39.02 14.26 74.68
N SER A 212 38.89 13.58 73.55
CA SER A 212 39.64 12.35 73.18
C SER A 212 39.23 11.88 71.77
N GLY A 213 40.21 11.73 70.88
CA GLY A 213 40.02 11.60 69.44
C GLY A 213 39.52 10.25 68.90
N GLU A 214 39.02 9.33 69.73
CA GLU A 214 38.73 7.95 69.30
C GLU A 214 37.26 7.65 68.96
N VAL A 215 36.29 8.43 69.43
CA VAL A 215 34.85 8.08 69.26
C VAL A 215 34.22 8.69 67.98
N VAL A 216 34.91 9.64 67.34
CA VAL A 216 34.37 10.41 66.20
C VAL A 216 34.48 9.65 64.86
N SER A 217 35.36 8.64 64.73
CA SER A 217 35.49 7.81 63.52
C SER A 217 34.33 6.82 63.38
N MET A 218 33.94 6.16 64.47
CA MET A 218 32.92 5.10 64.48
C MET A 218 31.53 5.59 64.02
N VAL A 219 31.15 6.83 64.35
CA VAL A 219 29.84 7.39 63.96
C VAL A 219 29.82 7.80 62.48
N LYS A 220 30.98 8.03 61.86
CA LYS A 220 31.08 8.41 60.44
C LYS A 220 30.96 7.21 59.51
N GLU A 221 31.46 6.05 59.91
CA GLU A 221 31.35 4.80 59.13
C GLU A 221 29.91 4.26 59.15
N VAL A 222 29.28 4.19 60.33
CA VAL A 222 27.98 3.52 60.47
C VAL A 222 26.81 4.26 59.79
N LEU A 223 26.85 5.59 59.68
CA LEU A 223 25.79 6.37 59.01
C LEU A 223 25.94 6.47 57.49
N PHE A 224 27.13 6.23 56.94
CA PHE A 224 27.40 6.33 55.51
C PHE A 224 27.18 4.97 54.80
N GLU A 225 27.58 3.87 55.45
CA GLU A 225 27.34 2.50 54.92
C GLU A 225 25.83 2.19 54.79
N GLY A 226 25.00 2.59 55.77
CA GLY A 226 23.57 2.30 55.73
C GLY A 226 22.79 3.05 54.64
N MET A 227 23.28 4.21 54.20
CA MET A 227 22.67 4.99 53.10
C MET A 227 23.14 4.52 51.72
N GLU A 228 24.40 4.07 51.59
CA GLU A 228 24.90 3.51 50.32
C GLU A 228 24.23 2.17 49.98
N GLU A 229 23.96 1.32 50.97
CA GLU A 229 23.28 0.04 50.75
C GLU A 229 21.81 0.20 50.32
N GLU A 230 21.08 1.19 50.86
CA GLU A 230 19.70 1.47 50.44
C GLU A 230 19.62 2.06 49.03
N VAL A 231 20.56 2.93 48.65
CA VAL A 231 20.62 3.51 47.30
C VAL A 231 21.01 2.46 46.25
N GLU A 232 21.96 1.56 46.55
CA GLU A 232 22.29 0.45 45.63
C GLU A 232 21.12 -0.53 45.43
N GLU A 233 20.32 -0.79 46.47
CA GLU A 233 19.13 -1.64 46.36
C GLU A 233 18.03 -1.00 45.50
N GLU A 234 17.82 0.30 45.60
CA GLU A 234 16.86 1.03 44.76
C GLU A 234 17.32 1.08 43.30
N GLU A 235 18.59 1.39 43.03
CA GLU A 235 19.14 1.41 41.66
C GLU A 235 19.06 0.03 40.98
N ARG A 236 19.24 -1.06 41.73
CA ARG A 236 19.04 -2.43 41.22
C ARG A 236 17.59 -2.70 40.83
N LYS A 237 16.63 -2.30 41.68
CA LYS A 237 15.20 -2.48 41.43
C LYS A 237 14.72 -1.63 40.25
N GLU A 238 15.28 -0.44 40.06
CA GLU A 238 14.98 0.40 38.89
C GLU A 238 15.55 -0.17 37.59
N ARG A 239 16.79 -0.68 37.61
CA ARG A 239 17.38 -1.38 36.44
C ARG A 239 16.56 -2.59 36.03
N GLU A 240 16.12 -3.41 36.99
CA GLU A 240 15.27 -4.58 36.69
C GLU A 240 13.90 -4.21 36.11
N LYS A 241 13.33 -3.07 36.52
CA LYS A 241 12.07 -2.54 35.94
C LYS A 241 12.29 -2.02 34.53
N LEU A 242 13.36 -1.27 34.30
CA LEU A 242 13.71 -0.75 32.97
C LEU A 242 13.99 -1.89 31.97
N GLU A 243 14.71 -2.94 32.38
CA GLU A 243 14.92 -4.12 31.54
C GLU A 243 13.61 -4.86 31.21
N LYS A 244 12.68 -4.98 32.17
CA LYS A 244 11.36 -5.57 31.93
C LYS A 244 10.53 -4.74 30.96
N GLU A 245 10.53 -3.41 31.11
CA GLU A 245 9.81 -2.52 30.20
C GLU A 245 10.42 -2.50 28.79
N GLU A 246 11.75 -2.56 28.66
CA GLU A 246 12.40 -2.69 27.35
C GLU A 246 12.09 -4.04 26.68
N MET A 247 12.08 -5.13 27.45
CA MET A 247 11.70 -6.46 26.96
C MET A 247 10.24 -6.50 26.46
N GLU A 248 9.33 -5.80 27.15
CA GLU A 248 7.93 -5.66 26.72
C GLU A 248 7.79 -4.76 25.47
N ARG A 249 8.55 -3.66 25.37
CA ARG A 249 8.56 -2.79 24.18
C ARG A 249 9.12 -3.46 22.93
N GLU A 250 10.17 -4.27 23.07
CA GLU A 250 10.79 -4.95 21.92
C GLU A 250 9.98 -6.14 21.40
N GLY A 251 8.90 -6.55 22.08
CA GLY A 251 8.04 -7.64 21.62
C GLY A 251 8.78 -8.96 21.42
N ARG A 252 9.90 -9.15 22.13
CA ARG A 252 10.64 -10.41 22.16
C ARG A 252 9.80 -11.42 22.94
N ARG A 253 8.97 -12.17 22.22
CA ARG A 253 8.31 -13.35 22.79
C ARG A 253 9.41 -14.30 23.24
N GLU A 254 9.54 -14.49 24.55
CA GLU A 254 10.39 -15.52 25.12
C GLU A 254 10.10 -16.84 24.39
N PHE A 255 11.15 -17.53 23.95
CA PHE A 255 11.04 -18.80 23.24
C PHE A 255 10.58 -19.87 24.24
N VAL A 256 9.27 -20.00 24.44
CA VAL A 256 8.68 -21.01 25.32
C VAL A 256 8.66 -22.35 24.58
N VAL A 257 9.62 -23.22 24.89
CA VAL A 257 9.59 -24.63 24.47
C VAL A 257 8.56 -25.35 25.33
N HIS A 258 7.43 -25.70 24.74
CA HIS A 258 6.42 -26.50 25.44
C HIS A 258 6.90 -27.96 25.48
N VAL A 259 7.52 -28.34 26.60
CA VAL A 259 7.79 -29.74 26.92
C VAL A 259 6.48 -30.36 27.41
N PRO A 260 5.97 -31.45 26.80
CA PRO A 260 4.77 -32.11 27.29
C PRO A 260 5.10 -32.74 28.66
N LEU A 261 4.63 -32.08 29.72
CA LEU A 261 4.70 -32.62 31.07
C LEU A 261 3.55 -33.63 31.24
N PRO A 262 3.82 -34.85 31.74
CA PRO A 262 2.78 -35.82 32.04
C PRO A 262 1.78 -35.24 33.05
N ASP A 263 0.49 -35.50 32.82
CA ASP A 263 -0.57 -35.10 33.75
C ASP A 263 -0.44 -35.85 35.09
N ASP A 264 -0.94 -35.28 36.19
CA ASP A 264 -0.89 -35.89 37.53
C ASP A 264 -1.39 -37.35 37.54
N LYS A 265 -2.41 -37.65 36.73
CA LYS A 265 -2.96 -39.01 36.59
C LYS A 265 -1.99 -39.98 35.90
N GLU A 266 -1.17 -39.50 34.97
CA GLU A 266 -0.14 -40.31 34.31
C GLU A 266 1.02 -40.58 35.26
N ILE A 267 1.40 -39.57 36.06
CA ILE A 267 2.42 -39.70 37.11
C ILE A 267 1.96 -40.74 38.14
N GLU A 268 0.71 -40.67 38.62
CA GLU A 268 0.15 -41.65 39.55
C GLU A 268 0.18 -43.08 39.00
N ARG A 269 -0.19 -43.28 37.73
CA ARG A 269 -0.10 -44.59 37.07
C ARG A 269 1.32 -45.11 37.00
N MET A 270 2.28 -44.27 36.59
CA MET A 270 3.68 -44.67 36.52
C MET A 270 4.25 -45.00 37.90
N VAL A 271 3.90 -44.24 38.93
CA VAL A 271 4.31 -44.51 40.31
C VAL A 271 3.70 -45.82 40.80
N LEU A 272 2.43 -46.09 40.50
CA LEU A 272 1.76 -47.35 40.85
C LEU A 272 2.40 -48.55 40.15
N GLU A 273 2.69 -48.46 38.85
CA GLU A 273 3.38 -49.51 38.11
C GLU A 273 4.79 -49.77 38.65
N LYS A 274 5.53 -48.71 38.97
CA LYS A 274 6.86 -48.81 39.56
C LYS A 274 6.81 -49.50 40.93
N LYS A 275 5.89 -49.10 41.81
CA LYS A 275 5.68 -49.76 43.11
C LYS A 275 5.24 -51.21 42.96
N LYS A 276 4.36 -51.51 42.00
CA LYS A 276 3.95 -52.89 41.69
C LYS A 276 5.14 -53.73 41.23
N ARG A 277 5.99 -53.19 40.37
CA ARG A 277 7.21 -53.86 39.90
C ARG A 277 8.21 -54.08 41.03
N GLU A 278 8.41 -53.10 41.90
CA GLU A 278 9.28 -53.21 43.08
C GLU A 278 8.76 -54.23 44.10
N LEU A 279 7.44 -54.35 44.29
CA LEU A 279 6.87 -55.39 45.14
C LEU A 279 7.03 -56.77 44.49
N LEU A 280 6.80 -56.88 43.18
CA LEU A 280 7.02 -58.12 42.46
C LEU A 280 8.49 -58.56 42.55
N SER A 281 9.44 -57.64 42.37
CA SER A 281 10.87 -57.99 42.48
C SER A 281 11.29 -58.37 43.91
N LYS A 282 10.62 -57.84 44.94
CA LYS A 282 10.94 -58.16 46.34
C LYS A 282 10.32 -59.46 46.84
N TYR A 283 9.15 -59.83 46.34
CA TYR A 283 8.34 -60.91 46.92
C TYR A 283 8.08 -62.08 45.97
N VAL A 284 8.48 -61.98 44.71
CA VAL A 284 8.31 -63.08 43.74
C VAL A 284 9.65 -63.75 43.48
N SER A 285 9.74 -65.03 43.82
CA SER A 285 10.86 -65.90 43.44
C SER A 285 10.87 -66.11 41.92
N GLU A 286 12.06 -66.21 41.32
CA GLU A 286 12.26 -66.34 39.86
C GLU A 286 11.38 -67.43 39.22
N GLY A 287 11.19 -68.58 39.89
CA GLY A 287 10.34 -69.66 39.37
C GLY A 287 8.84 -69.33 39.25
N LEU A 288 8.29 -68.44 40.09
CA LEU A 288 6.87 -68.05 40.00
C LEU A 288 6.63 -67.05 38.86
N LEU A 289 7.66 -66.29 38.48
CA LEU A 289 7.63 -65.41 37.30
C LEU A 289 7.59 -66.25 36.02
N GLU A 290 8.40 -67.31 35.94
CA GLU A 290 8.42 -68.25 34.81
C GLU A 290 7.05 -68.93 34.63
N GLU A 291 6.48 -69.51 35.68
CA GLU A 291 5.14 -70.11 35.65
C GLU A 291 4.06 -69.09 35.25
N GLN A 292 4.16 -67.84 35.73
CA GLN A 292 3.22 -66.79 35.33
C GLN A 292 3.37 -66.42 33.85
N THR A 293 4.59 -66.37 33.31
CA THR A 293 4.83 -66.07 31.89
C THR A 293 4.32 -67.20 30.99
N GLU A 294 4.52 -68.45 31.38
CA GLU A 294 3.97 -69.62 30.67
C GLU A 294 2.44 -69.61 30.70
N ALA A 295 1.83 -69.36 31.87
CA ALA A 295 0.38 -69.27 32.00
C ALA A 295 -0.21 -68.12 31.17
N LYS A 296 0.44 -66.95 31.12
CA LYS A 296 0.02 -65.83 30.26
C LYS A 296 0.16 -66.13 28.77
N ALA A 297 1.20 -66.86 28.38
CA ALA A 297 1.39 -67.33 27.01
C ALA A 297 0.27 -68.32 26.61
N MET A 298 -0.09 -69.24 27.51
CA MET A 298 -1.21 -70.17 27.31
C MET A 298 -2.56 -69.47 27.22
N LEU A 299 -2.75 -68.37 27.96
CA LEU A 299 -3.97 -67.56 27.95
C LEU A 299 -4.01 -66.51 26.83
N ASN A 300 -2.96 -66.41 26.02
CA ASN A 300 -2.81 -65.47 24.91
C ASN A 300 -3.10 -63.99 25.27
N ILE A 301 -2.79 -63.59 26.51
CA ILE A 301 -2.93 -62.21 26.98
C ILE A 301 -1.57 -61.53 26.78
N GLN A 302 -1.35 -60.96 25.60
CA GLN A 302 -0.21 -60.09 25.34
C GLN A 302 -0.66 -58.64 25.54
N ARG A 303 -0.10 -57.96 26.54
CA ARG A 303 -0.20 -56.51 26.71
C ARG A 303 1.21 -55.95 26.81
#